data_AF-A0AAW8KBZ3-F1
#
_entry.id   AF-A0AAW8KBZ3-F1
#
_cell.length_a   1.000
_cell.length_b   1.000
_cell.length_c   1.000
_cell.angle_alpha   90.00
_cell.angle_beta   90.00
_cell.angle_gamma   90.00
#
_symmetry.space_group_name_H-M   'P 1'
#
loop_
_entity.id
_entity.type
_entity.pdbx_description
1 polymer ?
#
loop_
_entity_poly.entity_id
_entity_poly.type
_entity_poly.pdbx_seq_one_letter_code
_entity_poly.pdbx_strand_id
1 'polypeptide(L)'
;PDARPNVTHEKLAELERAGKLKAVVTQNIDGLHQAAGSKNVLELHGSVHRNYCKKCGKCFSAEYIRGTKDIPFCDSCGGSIKPDVVLYEEGLDQKTL
;
A
#
# COMPACT_ATOMS: atom_id res chain seq x y z
N PRO A 1 -7.56 11.55 -3.41
CA PRO A 1 -6.53 12.44 -2.85
C PRO A 1 -5.47 12.79 -3.89
N ASP A 2 -5.22 14.09 -4.09
CA ASP A 2 -4.29 14.64 -5.09
C ASP A 2 -2.92 14.98 -4.49
N ALA A 3 -2.55 14.30 -3.40
CA ALA A 3 -1.28 14.50 -2.73
C ALA A 3 -0.13 14.11 -3.66
N ARG A 4 0.91 14.95 -3.69
CA ARG A 4 2.13 14.71 -4.47
C ARG A 4 3.30 14.43 -3.55
N PRO A 5 4.32 13.68 -4.01
CA PRO A 5 5.56 13.55 -3.28
C PRO A 5 6.17 14.90 -2.93
N ASN A 6 6.86 14.96 -1.80
CA ASN A 6 7.62 16.14 -1.39
C ASN A 6 9.13 15.90 -1.57
N VAL A 7 9.93 16.92 -1.26
CA VAL A 7 11.40 16.89 -1.38
C VAL A 7 12.06 15.69 -0.69
N THR A 8 11.52 15.23 0.44
CA THR A 8 12.07 14.08 1.17
C THR A 8 11.87 12.79 0.38
N HIS A 9 10.68 12.57 -0.19
CA HIS A 9 10.42 11.39 -1.02
C HIS A 9 11.31 11.39 -2.27
N GLU A 10 11.41 12.53 -2.94
CA GLU A 10 12.23 12.70 -4.13
C GLU A 10 13.72 12.45 -3.84
N LYS A 11 14.22 12.94 -2.71
CA LYS A 11 15.62 12.77 -2.33
C LYS A 11 15.96 11.32 -2.00
N LEU A 12 15.05 10.58 -1.36
CA LEU A 12 15.25 9.16 -1.10
C LEU A 12 15.27 8.36 -2.42
N ALA A 13 14.39 8.67 -3.36
CA ALA A 13 14.41 8.07 -4.70
C ALA A 13 15.71 8.38 -5.46
N GLU A 14 16.25 9.60 -5.33
CA GLU A 14 17.55 9.97 -5.90
C GLU A 14 18.70 9.16 -5.28
N LEU A 15 18.73 9.01 -3.96
CA LEU A 15 19.75 8.23 -3.25
C LEU A 15 19.70 6.74 -3.63
N GLU A 16 18.50 6.18 -3.83
CA GLU A 16 18.33 4.81 -4.32
C GLU A 16 18.85 4.66 -5.74
N ARG A 17 18.50 5.58 -6.66
CA ARG A 17 19.03 5.59 -8.03
C ARG A 17 20.55 5.71 -8.08
N ALA A 18 21.13 6.46 -7.14
CA ALA A 18 22.58 6.60 -7.01
C ALA A 18 23.26 5.39 -6.33
N GLY A 19 22.51 4.34 -5.96
CA GLY A 19 23.03 3.16 -5.29
C GLY A 19 23.46 3.36 -3.84
N LYS A 20 23.10 4.52 -3.23
CA LYS A 20 23.47 4.88 -1.85
C LYS A 20 22.42 4.44 -0.83
N LEU A 21 21.18 4.25 -1.27
CA LEU A 21 20.08 3.75 -0.45
C LEU A 21 19.69 2.34 -0.94
N LYS A 22 19.63 1.38 -0.01
CA LYS A 22 19.27 -0.02 -0.33
C LYS A 22 17.76 -0.26 -0.35
N ALA A 23 17.04 0.39 0.56
CA ALA A 23 15.59 0.26 0.72
C ALA A 23 15.04 1.45 1.49
N VAL A 24 13.75 1.73 1.32
CA VAL A 24 12.95 2.59 2.18
C VAL A 24 12.07 1.71 3.04
N VAL A 25 12.24 1.77 4.37
CA VAL A 25 11.29 1.16 5.32
C VAL A 25 10.33 2.24 5.79
N THR A 26 9.03 2.05 5.60
CA THR A 26 8.03 3.06 5.93
C THR A 26 6.81 2.45 6.64
N GLN A 27 6.25 3.23 7.57
CA GLN A 27 4.96 2.95 8.20
C GLN A 27 3.80 3.61 7.43
N ASN A 28 4.12 4.45 6.44
CA ASN A 28 3.13 5.16 5.65
C ASN A 28 2.45 4.22 4.67
N ILE A 29 1.16 4.42 4.48
CA ILE A 29 0.29 3.62 3.61
C ILE A 29 -0.11 4.35 2.32
N ASP A 30 0.43 5.55 2.09
CA ASP A 30 0.00 6.51 1.06
C ASP A 30 0.54 6.25 -0.35
N GLY A 31 1.66 5.52 -0.48
CA GLY A 31 2.31 5.23 -1.75
C GLY A 31 3.16 6.37 -2.34
N LEU A 32 3.45 7.43 -1.59
CA LEU A 32 4.17 8.60 -2.09
C LEU A 32 5.65 8.33 -2.38
N HIS A 33 6.27 7.35 -1.71
CA HIS A 33 7.63 6.91 -2.05
C HIS A 33 7.70 6.33 -3.46
N GLN A 34 6.75 5.48 -3.82
CA GLN A 34 6.65 4.86 -5.14
C GLN A 34 6.31 5.91 -6.20
N ALA A 35 5.40 6.83 -5.89
CA ALA A 35 5.12 7.97 -6.77
C ALA A 35 6.33 8.88 -7.01
N ALA A 36 7.25 9.00 -6.02
CA ALA A 36 8.53 9.71 -6.18
C ALA A 36 9.61 8.92 -6.95
N GLY A 37 9.35 7.64 -7.22
CA GLY A 37 10.23 6.75 -7.97
C GLY A 37 11.12 5.84 -7.12
N SER A 38 10.91 5.73 -5.80
CA SER A 38 11.54 4.68 -5.00
C SER A 38 11.02 3.30 -5.42
N LYS A 39 11.90 2.32 -5.58
CA LYS A 39 11.58 0.98 -6.08
C LYS A 39 11.55 -0.08 -4.99
N ASN A 40 12.50 -0.06 -4.07
CA ASN A 40 12.59 -1.02 -2.97
C ASN A 40 12.00 -0.41 -1.69
N VAL A 41 10.67 -0.45 -1.58
CA VAL A 41 9.91 0.11 -0.46
C VAL A 41 9.26 -1.02 0.35
N LEU A 42 9.60 -1.07 1.64
CA LEU A 42 9.05 -2.01 2.61
C LEU A 42 7.97 -1.28 3.44
N GLU A 43 6.71 -1.51 3.10
CA GLU A 43 5.54 -0.88 3.72
C GLU A 43 5.06 -1.71 4.92
N LEU A 44 5.53 -1.36 6.12
CA LEU A 44 5.27 -2.14 7.34
C LEU A 44 3.77 -2.28 7.64
N HIS A 45 3.00 -1.22 7.39
CA HIS A 45 1.56 -1.19 7.64
C HIS A 45 0.72 -1.44 6.39
N GLY A 46 1.33 -1.94 5.31
CA GLY A 46 0.67 -2.18 4.03
C GLY A 46 0.38 -0.90 3.23
N SER A 47 -0.65 -0.91 2.37
CA SER A 47 -0.95 0.16 1.43
C SER A 47 -2.45 0.33 1.20
N VAL A 48 -2.92 1.57 1.11
CA VAL A 48 -4.32 1.88 0.73
C VAL A 48 -4.63 1.55 -0.73
N HIS A 49 -3.60 1.34 -1.55
CA HIS A 49 -3.77 1.03 -2.98
C HIS A 49 -4.07 -0.45 -3.24
N ARG A 50 -3.77 -1.32 -2.27
CA ARG A 50 -4.02 -2.77 -2.33
C ARG A 50 -5.23 -3.13 -1.47
N ASN A 51 -6.13 -3.94 -2.02
CA ASN A 51 -7.33 -4.40 -1.32
C ASN A 51 -7.54 -5.87 -1.67
N TYR A 52 -8.02 -6.69 -0.73
CA TYR A 52 -8.22 -8.11 -0.97
C TYR A 52 -9.46 -8.66 -0.27
N CYS A 53 -10.05 -9.71 -0.87
CA CYS A 53 -11.12 -10.46 -0.22
C CYS A 53 -10.55 -11.30 0.93
N LYS A 54 -11.09 -11.14 2.14
CA LYS A 54 -10.68 -11.94 3.31
C LYS A 54 -11.04 -13.44 3.20
N LYS A 55 -11.89 -13.83 2.24
CA LYS A 55 -12.34 -15.22 2.06
C LYS A 55 -11.57 -15.96 0.97
N CYS A 56 -11.38 -15.37 -0.20
CA CYS A 56 -10.73 -16.03 -1.34
C CYS A 56 -9.41 -15.39 -1.78
N GLY A 57 -8.98 -14.29 -1.16
CA GLY A 57 -7.71 -13.62 -1.50
C GLY A 57 -7.69 -12.84 -2.81
N LYS A 58 -8.81 -12.77 -3.56
CA LYS A 58 -8.89 -11.97 -4.79
C LYS A 58 -8.53 -10.50 -4.50
N CYS A 59 -7.64 -9.93 -5.30
CA CYS A 59 -7.21 -8.53 -5.19
C CYS A 59 -8.18 -7.58 -5.92
N PHE A 60 -8.30 -6.37 -5.38
CA PHE A 60 -9.14 -5.30 -5.91
C PHE A 60 -8.33 -3.99 -5.95
N SER A 61 -8.53 -3.21 -7.01
CA SER A 61 -7.91 -1.88 -7.13
C SER A 61 -8.60 -0.90 -6.18
N ALA A 62 -7.86 0.12 -5.74
CA ALA A 62 -8.47 1.21 -4.96
C ALA A 62 -9.58 1.95 -5.74
N GLU A 63 -9.54 1.94 -7.08
CA GLU A 63 -10.60 2.50 -7.92
C GLU A 63 -11.91 1.70 -7.81
N TYR A 64 -11.83 0.37 -7.83
CA TYR A 64 -12.97 -0.50 -7.61
C TYR A 64 -13.64 -0.20 -6.27
N ILE A 65 -12.84 -0.04 -5.22
CA ILE A 65 -13.34 0.26 -3.87
C ILE A 65 -13.93 1.67 -3.76
N ARG A 66 -13.34 2.67 -4.43
CA ARG A 66 -13.91 4.03 -4.46
C ARG A 66 -15.24 4.11 -5.20
N GLY A 67 -15.51 3.19 -6.12
CA GLY A 67 -16.78 3.10 -6.84
C GLY A 67 -17.95 2.53 -6.02
N THR A 68 -17.68 1.86 -4.90
CA THR A 68 -18.73 1.28 -4.04
C THR A 68 -19.26 2.30 -3.05
N LYS A 69 -20.60 2.41 -2.94
CA LYS A 69 -21.26 3.31 -1.96
C LYS A 69 -21.39 2.71 -0.57
N ASP A 70 -21.49 1.39 -0.49
CA ASP A 70 -21.65 0.61 0.73
C ASP A 70 -20.43 -0.27 1.00
N ILE A 71 -20.48 -1.10 2.05
CA ILE A 71 -19.40 -2.03 2.41
C ILE A 71 -19.06 -2.92 1.20
N PRO A 72 -17.80 -2.93 0.72
CA PRO A 72 -17.43 -3.65 -0.49
C PRO A 72 -17.36 -5.16 -0.27
N PHE A 73 -18.06 -5.92 -1.12
CA PHE A 73 -18.03 -7.37 -1.14
C PHE A 73 -17.38 -7.90 -2.41
N CYS A 74 -16.74 -9.06 -2.28
CA CYS A 74 -16.10 -9.78 -3.37
C CYS A 74 -17.15 -10.28 -4.37
N ASP A 75 -17.02 -9.81 -5.61
CA ASP A 75 -17.82 -10.22 -6.78
C ASP A 75 -17.77 -11.73 -7.08
N SER A 76 -16.80 -12.46 -6.51
CA SER A 76 -16.56 -13.87 -6.81
C SER A 76 -17.06 -14.83 -5.73
N CYS A 77 -17.15 -14.38 -4.46
CA CYS A 77 -17.46 -15.29 -3.34
C CYS A 77 -18.30 -14.67 -2.21
N GLY A 78 -18.69 -13.41 -2.35
CA GLY A 78 -19.48 -12.66 -1.36
C GLY A 78 -18.74 -12.31 -0.07
N GLY A 79 -17.44 -12.61 0.04
CA GLY A 79 -16.64 -12.25 1.23
C GLY A 79 -16.36 -10.74 1.30
N SER A 80 -16.28 -10.19 2.51
CA SER A 80 -15.92 -8.78 2.73
C SER A 80 -14.52 -8.48 2.17
N ILE A 81 -14.39 -7.35 1.47
CA ILE A 81 -13.10 -6.84 1.02
C ILE A 81 -12.49 -5.98 2.12
N LYS A 82 -11.19 -6.15 2.35
CA LYS A 82 -10.41 -5.37 3.32
C LYS A 82 -9.28 -4.64 2.58
N PRO A 83 -9.02 -3.36 2.89
CA PRO A 83 -7.77 -2.73 2.48
C PRO A 83 -6.58 -3.47 3.09
N ASP A 84 -5.49 -3.53 2.35
CA ASP A 84 -4.23 -4.13 2.81
C ASP A 84 -3.50 -3.16 3.74
N VAL A 85 -4.14 -2.83 4.85
CA VAL A 85 -3.59 -1.99 5.91
C VAL A 85 -3.62 -2.76 7.21
N VAL A 86 -2.57 -2.62 7.99
CA VAL A 86 -2.50 -3.16 9.35
C VAL A 86 -3.24 -2.21 10.28
N LEU A 87 -4.29 -2.71 10.94
CA LEU A 87 -5.03 -1.98 11.97
C LEU A 87 -4.43 -2.24 13.36
N TYR A 88 -4.89 -1.49 14.36
CA TYR A 88 -4.53 -1.78 15.75
C TYR A 88 -4.82 -3.24 16.09
N GLU A 89 -3.88 -3.86 16.81
CA GLU A 89 -3.92 -5.25 17.27
C GLU A 89 -3.77 -6.31 16.16
N GLU A 90 -3.55 -5.91 14.90
CA GLU A 90 -3.17 -6.83 13.83
C GLU A 90 -1.65 -7.01 13.76
N GLY A 91 -1.22 -8.23 13.42
CA GLY A 91 0.20 -8.54 13.24
C GLY A 91 0.76 -7.93 11.95
N LEU A 92 2.02 -7.49 12.00
CA LEU A 92 2.78 -7.08 10.82
C LEU A 92 3.06 -8.27 9.90
N ASP A 93 3.16 -8.00 8.60
CA ASP A 93 3.56 -9.00 7.62
C ASP A 93 5.01 -9.46 7.85
N GLN A 94 5.18 -10.73 8.18
CA GLN A 94 6.47 -11.36 8.46
C GLN A 94 7.37 -11.48 7.22
N LYS A 95 6.83 -11.28 6.01
CA LYS A 95 7.65 -11.23 4.79
C LYS A 95 8.30 -9.86 4.58
N THR A 96 7.74 -8.82 5.20
CA THR A 96 8.21 -7.44 5.09
C THR A 96 9.19 -7.09 6.21
N LEU A 97 9.06 -7.72 7.39
CA LEU A 97 10.05 -7.70 8.48
C LEU A 97 11.31 -8.49 8.15
#